data_AF-A0A8J7VQM8-F1
#
_entry.id   AF-A0A8J7VQM8-F1
#
_cell.length_a   1.000
_cell.length_b   1.000
_cell.length_c   1.000
_cell.angle_alpha   90.00
_cell.angle_beta   90.00
_cell.angle_gamma   90.00
#
_symmetry.space_group_name_H-M   'P 1'
#
loop_
_entity.id
_entity.type
_entity.pdbx_description
1 polymer ?
#
loop_
_entity_poly.entity_id
_entity_poly.type
_entity_poly.pdbx_seq_one_letter_code
_entity_poly.pdbx_strand_id
1 'polypeptide(L)'
;MHPSNFPSAILRQILQARPSQNLVNDVPRLRIFLRSLVPWGLTTGGLNALGAGCFHKIRVFPVTYPLLRLLPVLALSALAACSGEPKEVAPPVVVAGYEAIEDDGKLIEAVDPKLLDADRARAEVAYDGSEAPGTIVVDTHARKLYLVEEGGRATRYAVAVGREGLTFRGNGVIGRKAMWPSWQPTANMVRSRPDMYAQYAGGLPGGLENPLGARALYLYRGGRDTMFRIHGTIQNESIGHATSAGCIRLFNQDAMQLY
;
A
#
# COMPACT_ATOMS: atom_id res chain seq x y z
N MET A 1 -52.70 -7.94 -42.59
CA MET A 1 -53.08 -7.85 -41.16
C MET A 1 -51.84 -8.17 -40.32
N HIS A 2 -51.34 -7.19 -39.57
CA HIS A 2 -50.44 -7.35 -38.39
C HIS A 2 -51.31 -7.75 -37.16
N PRO A 3 -50.80 -7.99 -35.93
CA PRO A 3 -49.41 -8.10 -35.42
C PRO A 3 -49.17 -9.20 -34.34
N SER A 4 -47.91 -9.45 -33.95
CA SER A 4 -47.46 -9.65 -32.54
C SER A 4 -45.93 -9.84 -32.49
N ASN A 5 -45.15 -8.83 -32.12
CA ASN A 5 -44.80 -8.34 -30.78
C ASN A 5 -43.73 -9.17 -30.06
N PHE A 6 -42.45 -8.81 -30.31
CA PHE A 6 -41.39 -8.90 -29.31
C PHE A 6 -40.85 -7.48 -29.06
N PRO A 7 -40.82 -6.96 -27.82
CA PRO A 7 -40.34 -5.62 -27.55
C PRO A 7 -38.81 -5.54 -27.61
N SER A 8 -38.32 -4.71 -28.53
CA SER A 8 -36.93 -4.32 -28.76
C SER A 8 -36.38 -3.32 -27.71
N ALA A 9 -36.72 -3.51 -26.44
CA ALA A 9 -36.42 -2.54 -25.37
C ALA A 9 -35.15 -2.81 -24.56
N ILE A 10 -34.51 -3.98 -24.68
CA ILE A 10 -33.34 -4.34 -23.83
C ILE A 10 -31.99 -4.14 -24.55
N LEU A 11 -31.96 -4.02 -25.88
CA LEU A 11 -30.71 -3.89 -26.63
C LEU A 11 -30.31 -2.44 -27.01
N ARG A 12 -31.02 -1.43 -26.51
CA ARG A 12 -30.71 0.01 -26.73
C ARG A 12 -30.39 0.79 -25.46
N GLN A 13 -30.01 0.12 -24.37
CA GLN A 13 -29.57 0.78 -23.14
C GLN A 13 -28.09 0.57 -22.79
N ILE A 14 -27.33 -0.12 -23.65
CA ILE A 14 -25.89 -0.39 -23.43
C ILE A 14 -24.96 0.51 -24.29
N LEU A 15 -25.51 1.34 -25.18
CA LEU A 15 -24.71 2.19 -26.10
C LEU A 15 -24.94 3.70 -25.96
N GLN A 16 -25.22 4.18 -24.75
CA GLN A 16 -25.20 5.64 -24.45
C GLN A 16 -24.52 5.98 -23.11
N ALA A 17 -23.47 5.26 -22.73
CA ALA A 17 -22.52 5.78 -21.76
C ALA A 17 -21.71 6.91 -22.41
N ARG A 18 -22.27 8.13 -22.41
CA ARG A 18 -21.50 9.34 -22.70
C ARG A 18 -20.34 9.40 -21.70
N PRO A 19 -19.10 9.73 -22.11
CA PRO A 19 -18.06 10.05 -21.15
C PRO A 19 -18.55 11.26 -20.35
N SER A 20 -18.69 11.10 -19.02
CA SER A 20 -19.07 12.16 -18.10
C SER A 20 -17.93 13.16 -17.97
N GLN A 21 -17.72 13.96 -19.01
CA GLN A 21 -16.99 15.19 -18.90
C GLN A 21 -17.92 16.23 -18.27
N ASN A 22 -17.48 16.81 -17.15
CA ASN A 22 -18.13 17.84 -16.33
C ASN A 22 -18.93 17.33 -15.11
N LEU A 23 -18.18 16.92 -14.08
CA LEU A 23 -18.58 17.07 -12.68
C LEU A 23 -17.48 17.87 -11.96
N VAL A 24 -17.43 19.18 -12.21
CA VAL A 24 -16.50 20.11 -11.53
C VAL A 24 -17.20 20.93 -10.44
N ASN A 25 -18.52 20.85 -10.29
CA ASN A 25 -19.26 21.88 -9.54
C ASN A 25 -19.90 21.47 -8.20
N ASP A 26 -19.72 20.24 -7.70
CA ASP A 26 -20.18 19.85 -6.36
C ASP A 26 -19.19 18.93 -5.63
N VAL A 27 -17.90 19.25 -5.69
CA VAL A 27 -16.90 18.52 -4.90
C VAL A 27 -16.86 19.17 -3.51
N PRO A 28 -17.33 18.52 -2.42
CA PRO A 28 -17.03 19.00 -1.07
C PRO A 28 -15.52 19.18 -1.01
N ARG A 29 -15.07 20.40 -0.68
CA ARG A 29 -13.65 20.78 -0.74
C ARG A 29 -12.90 19.97 0.30
N LEU A 30 -12.50 18.76 -0.07
CA LEU A 30 -11.66 17.85 0.68
C LEU A 30 -10.33 18.56 0.88
N ARG A 31 -10.20 19.18 2.06
CA ARG A 31 -9.00 19.90 2.45
C ARG A 31 -8.05 18.91 3.10
N ILE A 32 -6.77 19.01 2.76
CA ILE A 32 -5.71 18.30 3.48
C ILE A 32 -5.07 19.26 4.47
N PHE A 33 -5.06 18.91 5.75
CA PHE A 33 -4.22 19.55 6.75
C PHE A 33 -3.05 18.63 7.10
N LEU A 34 -1.83 19.09 6.85
CA LEU A 34 -0.62 18.42 7.33
C LEU A 34 -0.19 19.09 8.64
N ARG A 35 -0.52 18.45 9.76
CA ARG A 35 -0.17 18.90 11.12
C ARG A 35 0.87 17.97 11.75
N SER A 36 1.64 18.53 12.69
CA SER A 36 2.36 17.78 13.71
C SER A 36 1.54 17.95 14.99
N LEU A 37 0.83 16.92 15.47
CA LEU A 37 0.04 17.02 16.70
C LEU A 37 0.84 16.72 17.98
N VAL A 38 2.18 16.60 17.88
CA VAL A 38 3.03 16.31 19.04
C VAL A 38 3.50 17.63 19.68
N PRO A 39 3.23 17.86 20.98
CA PRO A 39 3.89 18.92 21.73
C PRO A 39 5.40 18.62 21.82
N TRP A 40 6.24 19.57 21.44
CA TRP A 40 7.70 19.44 21.60
C TRP A 40 8.04 19.42 23.09
N GLY A 41 8.43 18.25 23.61
CA GLY A 41 8.80 18.11 25.00
C GLY A 41 9.48 16.79 25.33
N LEU A 42 10.80 16.87 25.46
CA LEU A 42 11.73 16.02 26.21
C LEU A 42 12.54 14.95 25.46
N THR A 43 13.84 15.19 25.61
CA THR A 43 15.03 14.53 25.09
C THR A 43 15.57 13.47 26.05
N THR A 44 16.43 12.62 25.47
CA THR A 44 17.64 11.95 26.02
C THR A 44 17.53 10.70 26.88
N GLY A 45 18.32 9.70 26.45
CA GLY A 45 18.85 8.57 27.25
C GLY A 45 18.65 7.24 26.52
N GLY A 46 19.65 6.44 26.16
CA GLY A 46 21.09 6.48 26.35
C GLY A 46 21.73 5.35 25.53
N LEU A 47 22.98 5.56 25.13
CA LEU A 47 23.86 4.58 24.47
C LEU A 47 24.40 3.57 25.49
N ASN A 48 24.59 2.31 25.05
CA ASN A 48 25.63 1.34 25.48
C ASN A 48 25.62 0.22 24.41
N ALA A 49 26.64 -0.01 23.58
CA ALA A 49 28.04 -0.40 23.77
C ALA A 49 28.26 -1.90 24.10
N LEU A 50 28.96 -2.56 23.15
CA LEU A 50 29.90 -3.68 23.27
C LEU A 50 29.39 -5.13 23.35
N GLY A 51 29.96 -5.97 22.48
CA GLY A 51 29.92 -7.43 22.59
C GLY A 51 30.48 -8.12 21.33
N ALA A 52 31.80 -8.33 21.30
CA ALA A 52 32.52 -9.07 20.26
C ALA A 52 32.80 -10.54 20.68
N GLY A 53 32.95 -11.43 19.69
CA GLY A 53 33.41 -12.83 19.84
C GLY A 53 32.30 -13.85 19.53
N CYS A 54 32.53 -15.00 18.90
CA CYS A 54 33.74 -15.78 18.70
C CYS A 54 33.55 -16.74 17.50
N PHE A 55 34.47 -16.74 16.55
CA PHE A 55 34.48 -17.66 15.40
C PHE A 55 35.04 -19.03 15.81
N HIS A 56 34.22 -20.08 15.68
CA HIS A 56 34.69 -21.47 15.84
C HIS A 56 35.22 -22.00 14.50
N LYS A 57 36.51 -22.37 14.49
CA LYS A 57 37.17 -23.09 13.39
C LYS A 57 36.74 -24.57 13.41
N ILE A 58 36.07 -25.02 12.36
CA ILE A 58 35.85 -26.45 12.09
C ILE A 58 37.10 -26.98 11.38
N ARG A 59 37.75 -28.00 11.97
CA ARG A 59 38.83 -28.76 11.31
C ARG A 59 38.22 -29.88 10.48
N VAL A 60 38.53 -29.88 9.18
CA VAL A 60 38.27 -31.01 8.27
C VAL A 60 39.48 -31.94 8.27
N PHE A 61 39.24 -33.23 8.50
CA PHE A 61 40.22 -34.30 8.30
C PHE A 61 39.96 -34.99 6.95
N PRO A 62 40.98 -35.28 6.12
CA PRO A 62 40.82 -36.13 4.96
C PRO A 62 40.94 -37.60 5.38
N VAL A 63 39.95 -38.42 5.06
CA VAL A 63 40.06 -39.88 5.11
C VAL A 63 40.06 -40.37 3.67
N THR A 64 41.24 -40.80 3.23
CA THR A 64 41.45 -41.57 2.01
C THR A 64 41.40 -43.05 2.35
N TYR A 65 40.58 -43.85 1.68
CA TYR A 65 40.92 -45.25 1.38
C TYR A 65 40.26 -45.71 0.06
N PRO A 66 40.94 -46.59 -0.71
CA PRO A 66 40.61 -46.90 -2.09
C PRO A 66 39.72 -48.15 -2.27
N LEU A 67 39.14 -48.22 -3.48
CA LEU A 67 38.66 -49.38 -4.23
C LEU A 67 38.62 -50.77 -3.53
N LEU A 68 37.43 -51.38 -3.49
CA LEU A 68 37.23 -52.73 -4.06
C LEU A 68 35.77 -52.99 -4.47
N ARG A 69 35.62 -53.72 -5.58
CA ARG A 69 34.41 -53.99 -6.35
C ARG A 69 33.62 -55.21 -5.85
N LEU A 70 32.30 -55.22 -6.09
CA LEU A 70 31.44 -56.29 -6.65
C LEU A 70 30.07 -56.50 -5.92
N LEU A 71 29.03 -56.11 -6.67
CA LEU A 71 27.58 -56.42 -6.70
C LEU A 71 27.07 -57.78 -6.13
N PRO A 72 25.73 -58.02 -6.07
CA PRO A 72 24.58 -57.22 -5.62
C PRO A 72 23.65 -58.08 -4.69
N VAL A 73 22.41 -57.63 -4.43
CA VAL A 73 21.21 -58.42 -4.05
C VAL A 73 20.61 -58.20 -2.63
N LEU A 74 19.34 -57.77 -2.64
CA LEU A 74 18.27 -57.93 -1.63
C LEU A 74 18.44 -57.28 -0.24
N ALA A 75 18.05 -56.01 -0.13
CA ALA A 75 17.34 -55.47 1.04
C ALA A 75 16.67 -54.13 0.71
N LEU A 76 15.70 -54.12 -0.21
CA LEU A 76 14.88 -52.94 -0.53
C LEU A 76 13.47 -53.12 0.05
N SER A 77 13.32 -53.17 1.37
CA SER A 77 11.99 -53.23 1.99
C SER A 77 12.00 -52.91 3.49
N ALA A 78 12.65 -51.80 3.89
CA ALA A 78 12.39 -51.16 5.20
C ALA A 78 13.03 -49.76 5.29
N LEU A 79 12.68 -48.83 4.40
CA LEU A 79 12.89 -47.41 4.65
C LEU A 79 11.53 -46.74 4.73
N ALA A 80 11.05 -46.69 5.98
CA ALA A 80 10.36 -45.56 6.56
C ALA A 80 9.25 -44.93 5.71
N ALA A 81 8.05 -45.48 5.87
CA ALA A 81 6.84 -44.68 5.81
C ALA A 81 6.86 -43.65 6.96
N CYS A 82 7.55 -42.53 6.74
CA CYS A 82 7.28 -41.28 7.43
C CYS A 82 6.73 -40.30 6.40
N SER A 83 5.53 -40.58 5.87
CA SER A 83 4.74 -39.50 5.30
C SER A 83 4.29 -38.65 6.49
N GLY A 84 5.01 -37.55 6.74
CA GLY A 84 4.50 -36.52 7.65
C GLY A 84 3.11 -36.13 7.17
N GLU A 85 2.15 -36.04 8.10
CA GLU A 85 0.82 -35.53 7.79
C GLU A 85 0.99 -34.20 7.02
N PRO A 86 0.28 -34.00 5.89
CA PRO A 86 0.23 -32.70 5.25
C PRO A 86 -0.17 -31.70 6.31
N LYS A 87 0.74 -30.76 6.64
CA LYS A 87 0.46 -29.70 7.58
C LYS A 87 -0.77 -28.97 7.04
N GLU A 88 -1.92 -29.21 7.66
CA GLU A 88 -3.17 -28.56 7.29
C GLU A 88 -2.92 -27.06 7.40
N VAL A 89 -2.79 -26.42 6.25
CA VAL A 89 -2.56 -24.98 6.17
C VAL A 89 -3.89 -24.39 6.59
N ALA A 90 -3.96 -23.94 7.86
CA ALA A 90 -5.12 -23.24 8.37
C ALA A 90 -5.54 -22.18 7.34
N PRO A 91 -6.85 -22.05 7.05
CA PRO A 91 -7.31 -21.07 6.08
C PRO A 91 -6.73 -19.70 6.43
N PRO A 92 -6.28 -18.92 5.42
CA PRO A 92 -5.68 -17.62 5.67
C PRO A 92 -6.64 -16.79 6.51
N VAL A 93 -6.14 -16.19 7.60
CA VAL A 93 -6.94 -15.30 8.43
C VAL A 93 -7.32 -14.11 7.56
N VAL A 94 -8.62 -13.92 7.32
CA VAL A 94 -9.14 -12.81 6.52
C VAL A 94 -9.46 -11.66 7.47
N VAL A 95 -8.83 -10.50 7.28
CA VAL A 95 -9.12 -9.28 8.04
C VAL A 95 -10.15 -8.45 7.27
N ALA A 96 -11.25 -8.11 7.94
CA ALA A 96 -12.36 -7.38 7.34
C ALA A 96 -11.91 -6.04 6.72
N GLY A 97 -12.23 -5.82 5.45
CA GLY A 97 -11.85 -4.62 4.69
C GLY A 97 -10.41 -4.61 4.18
N TYR A 98 -9.69 -5.73 4.30
CA TYR A 98 -8.34 -5.96 3.79
C TYR A 98 -8.22 -7.27 2.99
N GLU A 99 -9.34 -7.77 2.50
CA GLU A 99 -9.42 -8.97 1.69
C GLU A 99 -8.77 -8.77 0.32
N ALA A 100 -8.65 -9.87 -0.44
CA ALA A 100 -8.31 -9.79 -1.85
C ALA A 100 -9.49 -9.16 -2.61
N ILE A 101 -9.20 -8.24 -3.52
CA ILE A 101 -10.20 -7.48 -4.27
C ILE A 101 -9.84 -7.50 -5.75
N GLU A 102 -10.80 -7.87 -6.59
CA GLU A 102 -10.69 -7.65 -8.03
C GLU A 102 -11.19 -6.24 -8.38
N ASP A 103 -10.35 -5.46 -9.05
CA ASP A 103 -10.66 -4.08 -9.44
C ASP A 103 -10.16 -3.82 -10.87
N ASP A 104 -11.09 -3.55 -11.80
CA ASP A 104 -10.77 -3.30 -13.21
C ASP A 104 -9.92 -4.42 -13.83
N GLY A 105 -10.31 -5.67 -13.59
CA GLY A 105 -9.63 -6.88 -14.09
C GLY A 105 -8.26 -7.15 -13.47
N LYS A 106 -7.91 -6.48 -12.35
CA LYS A 106 -6.66 -6.66 -11.63
C LYS A 106 -6.96 -7.17 -10.23
N LEU A 107 -6.34 -8.28 -9.85
CA LEU A 107 -6.44 -8.83 -8.51
C LEU A 107 -5.45 -8.13 -7.59
N ILE A 108 -5.95 -7.40 -6.61
CA ILE A 108 -5.18 -6.90 -5.47
C ILE A 108 -5.25 -7.98 -4.41
N GLU A 109 -4.09 -8.53 -4.05
CA GLU A 109 -4.00 -9.54 -3.00
C GLU A 109 -4.42 -9.00 -1.64
N ALA A 110 -4.90 -9.91 -0.78
CA ALA A 110 -5.20 -9.58 0.61
C ALA A 110 -3.93 -9.07 1.32
N VAL A 111 -4.09 -8.12 2.24
CA VAL A 111 -2.95 -7.68 3.06
C VAL A 111 -2.61 -8.77 4.07
N ASP A 112 -1.32 -9.10 4.22
CA ASP A 112 -0.86 -10.05 5.22
C ASP A 112 -1.36 -9.61 6.61
N PRO A 113 -2.15 -10.44 7.32
CA PRO A 113 -2.65 -10.12 8.66
C PRO A 113 -1.59 -9.69 9.66
N LYS A 114 -0.32 -10.10 9.48
CA LYS A 114 0.81 -9.66 10.31
C LYS A 114 1.11 -8.17 10.20
N LEU A 115 0.68 -7.53 9.12
CA LEU A 115 0.82 -6.09 8.88
C LEU A 115 -0.38 -5.29 9.40
N LEU A 116 -1.41 -5.95 9.94
CA LEU A 116 -2.70 -5.37 10.35
C LEU A 116 -2.92 -5.49 11.86
N ASP A 117 -1.97 -4.97 12.64
CA ASP A 117 -2.21 -4.72 14.06
C ASP A 117 -3.25 -3.60 14.28
N ALA A 118 -3.69 -3.41 15.53
CA ALA A 118 -4.69 -2.40 15.88
C ALA A 118 -4.28 -0.94 15.57
N ASP A 119 -2.99 -0.69 15.38
CA ASP A 119 -2.47 0.63 15.01
C ASP A 119 -2.49 0.82 13.48
N ARG A 120 -2.18 -0.24 12.71
CA ARG A 120 -2.10 -0.22 11.24
C ARG A 120 -3.45 -0.42 10.55
N ALA A 121 -4.32 -1.25 11.11
CA ALA A 121 -5.64 -1.47 10.57
C ALA A 121 -6.50 -0.19 10.69
N ARG A 122 -7.29 0.07 9.66
CA ARG A 122 -8.25 1.16 9.59
C ARG A 122 -9.28 0.99 10.70
N ALA A 123 -9.58 2.09 11.38
CA ALA A 123 -10.52 2.09 12.49
C ALA A 123 -11.26 3.42 12.56
N GLU A 124 -12.54 3.38 12.92
CA GLU A 124 -13.28 4.58 13.29
C GLU A 124 -12.87 4.99 14.69
N VAL A 125 -12.51 6.26 14.88
CA VAL A 125 -12.00 6.81 16.14
C VAL A 125 -12.79 8.05 16.53
N ALA A 126 -12.72 8.42 17.81
CA ALA A 126 -13.12 9.76 18.22
C ALA A 126 -12.19 10.80 17.58
N TYR A 127 -12.75 11.94 17.20
CA TYR A 127 -12.04 13.05 16.58
C TYR A 127 -12.41 14.35 17.30
N ASP A 128 -11.40 14.95 17.93
CA ASP A 128 -11.49 16.18 18.73
C ASP A 128 -11.01 17.42 17.96
N GLY A 129 -10.64 17.25 16.68
CA GLY A 129 -10.23 18.35 15.81
C GLY A 129 -11.37 19.30 15.45
N SER A 130 -10.98 20.47 14.96
CA SER A 130 -11.90 21.56 14.56
C SER A 130 -12.36 21.48 13.11
N GLU A 131 -11.75 20.57 12.35
CA GLU A 131 -11.95 20.39 10.94
C GLU A 131 -13.37 19.85 10.64
N ALA A 132 -13.98 20.30 9.55
CA ALA A 132 -15.34 19.91 9.19
C ALA A 132 -15.40 18.48 8.61
N PRO A 133 -16.54 17.78 8.71
CA PRO A 133 -16.77 16.50 8.02
C PRO A 133 -16.41 16.57 6.53
N GLY A 134 -15.83 15.49 6.01
CA GLY A 134 -15.27 15.43 4.66
C GLY A 134 -13.91 16.13 4.52
N THR A 135 -13.21 16.42 5.62
CA THR A 135 -11.81 16.90 5.59
C THR A 135 -10.85 15.73 5.76
N ILE A 136 -9.71 15.75 5.06
CA ILE A 136 -8.60 14.82 5.31
C ILE A 136 -7.58 15.53 6.20
N VAL A 137 -7.22 14.93 7.31
CA VAL A 137 -6.12 15.39 8.15
C VAL A 137 -5.03 14.35 8.13
N VAL A 138 -3.81 14.78 7.83
CA VAL A 138 -2.64 13.90 7.83
C VAL A 138 -1.71 14.36 8.94
N ASP A 139 -1.52 13.51 9.93
CA ASP A 139 -0.44 13.65 10.90
C ASP A 139 0.77 12.84 10.43
N THR A 140 1.77 13.55 9.92
CA THR A 140 2.99 12.91 9.39
C THR A 140 3.88 12.31 10.48
N HIS A 141 3.78 12.80 11.72
CA HIS A 141 4.59 12.33 12.83
C HIS A 141 4.00 11.04 13.42
N ALA A 142 2.69 11.05 13.64
CA ALA A 142 1.93 9.87 14.05
C ALA A 142 1.80 8.85 12.89
N ARG A 143 2.04 9.29 11.65
CA ARG A 143 1.86 8.49 10.43
C ARG A 143 0.42 7.98 10.32
N LYS A 144 -0.51 8.91 10.57
CA LYS A 144 -1.95 8.67 10.49
C LYS A 144 -2.59 9.65 9.51
N LEU A 145 -3.60 9.14 8.82
CA LEU A 145 -4.54 9.94 8.05
C LEU A 145 -5.93 9.78 8.70
N TYR A 146 -6.69 10.85 8.75
CA TYR A 146 -8.05 10.89 9.28
C TYR A 146 -8.97 11.46 8.22
N LEU A 147 -10.01 10.72 7.85
CA LEU A 147 -11.16 11.27 7.14
C LEU A 147 -12.18 11.69 8.19
N VAL A 148 -12.36 13.00 8.36
CA VAL A 148 -13.26 13.56 9.38
C VAL A 148 -14.71 13.27 8.99
N GLU A 149 -15.49 12.79 9.95
CA GLU A 149 -16.89 12.42 9.82
C GLU A 149 -17.76 13.26 10.78
N GLU A 150 -19.07 13.09 10.69
CA GLU A 150 -19.99 13.74 11.62
C GLU A 150 -19.90 13.14 13.03
N GLY A 151 -20.48 13.83 14.02
CA GLY A 151 -20.60 13.30 15.39
C GLY A 151 -19.28 13.21 16.16
N GLY A 152 -18.27 13.98 15.79
CA GLY A 152 -16.95 13.94 16.45
C GLY A 152 -16.21 12.62 16.20
N ARG A 153 -16.38 12.05 15.01
CA ARG A 153 -15.73 10.81 14.58
C ARG A 153 -14.82 11.07 13.39
N ALA A 154 -13.91 10.13 13.15
CA ALA A 154 -13.15 10.06 11.92
C ALA A 154 -12.78 8.62 11.62
N THR A 155 -12.70 8.27 10.33
CA THR A 155 -12.03 7.06 9.91
C THR A 155 -10.52 7.32 9.89
N ARG A 156 -9.75 6.57 10.69
CA ARG A 156 -8.29 6.63 10.78
C ARG A 156 -7.63 5.54 9.94
N TYR A 157 -6.60 5.91 9.20
CA TYR A 157 -5.74 5.02 8.42
C TYR A 157 -4.29 5.16 8.86
N ALA A 158 -3.53 4.06 8.86
CA ALA A 158 -2.08 4.17 8.93
C ALA A 158 -1.51 4.52 7.56
N VAL A 159 -0.47 5.35 7.55
CA VAL A 159 0.20 5.76 6.31
C VAL A 159 1.69 5.53 6.38
N ALA A 160 2.33 5.34 5.23
CA ALA A 160 3.76 5.60 5.09
C ALA A 160 3.96 7.06 4.68
N VAL A 161 4.97 7.70 5.25
CA VAL A 161 5.30 9.10 4.94
C VAL A 161 6.68 9.14 4.30
N GLY A 162 6.74 9.52 3.03
CA GLY A 162 8.02 9.74 2.36
C GLY A 162 8.61 11.12 2.65
N ARG A 163 9.85 11.32 2.23
CA ARG A 163 10.59 12.57 2.47
C ARG A 163 9.86 13.79 1.89
N GLU A 164 9.27 13.67 0.70
CA GLU A 164 8.45 14.71 0.09
C GLU A 164 7.20 15.01 0.94
N GLY A 165 6.65 13.98 1.59
CA GLY A 165 5.58 14.07 2.58
C GLY A 165 5.86 15.07 3.72
N LEU A 166 7.12 15.19 4.14
CA LEU A 166 7.56 16.07 5.22
C LEU A 166 7.75 17.54 4.78
N THR A 167 7.86 17.78 3.47
CA THR A 167 8.12 19.12 2.92
C THR A 167 6.85 19.94 2.74
N PHE A 168 5.70 19.28 2.60
CA PHE A 168 4.44 19.98 2.46
C PHE A 168 3.89 20.38 3.83
N ARG A 169 3.53 21.65 3.97
CA ARG A 169 2.84 22.18 5.15
C ARG A 169 1.63 23.00 4.74
N GLY A 170 0.63 23.02 5.62
CA GLY A 170 -0.60 23.79 5.44
C GLY A 170 -1.63 23.08 4.59
N ASN A 171 -2.42 23.86 3.86
CA ASN A 171 -3.67 23.38 3.27
C ASN A 171 -3.54 23.12 1.77
N GLY A 172 -4.32 22.18 1.27
CA GLY A 172 -4.56 22.00 -0.16
C GLY A 172 -5.92 21.39 -0.41
N VAL A 173 -6.32 21.31 -1.67
CA VAL A 173 -7.57 20.68 -2.11
C VAL A 173 -7.27 19.49 -3.03
N ILE A 174 -8.06 18.42 -2.95
CA ILE A 174 -7.99 17.37 -3.96
C ILE A 174 -8.54 17.92 -5.27
N GLY A 175 -7.64 18.18 -6.24
CA GLY A 175 -8.00 18.74 -7.54
C GLY A 175 -8.19 17.68 -8.63
N ARG A 176 -7.64 16.48 -8.42
CA ARG A 176 -7.83 15.32 -9.30
C ARG A 176 -7.79 14.03 -8.50
N LYS A 177 -8.55 13.06 -8.98
CA LYS A 177 -8.56 11.67 -8.49
C LYS A 177 -8.29 10.76 -9.68
N ALA A 178 -7.54 9.67 -9.48
CA ALA A 178 -7.32 8.66 -10.51
C ALA A 178 -7.38 7.24 -9.95
N MET A 179 -8.04 6.36 -10.71
CA MET A 179 -7.90 4.90 -10.60
C MET A 179 -6.70 4.45 -11.43
N TRP A 180 -5.95 3.46 -10.93
CA TRP A 180 -4.76 2.90 -11.58
C TRP A 180 -3.88 3.98 -12.26
N PRO A 181 -3.38 4.97 -11.48
CA PRO A 181 -2.63 6.09 -12.02
C PRO A 181 -1.32 5.64 -12.67
N SER A 182 -0.94 6.28 -13.78
CA SER A 182 0.45 6.22 -14.25
C SER A 182 1.39 6.92 -13.29
N TRP A 183 2.63 6.46 -13.21
CA TRP A 183 3.67 7.07 -12.41
C TRP A 183 4.89 7.41 -13.24
N GLN A 184 5.52 8.54 -12.94
CA GLN A 184 6.80 8.89 -13.53
C GLN A 184 7.67 9.54 -12.45
N PRO A 185 8.94 9.11 -12.29
CA PRO A 185 9.86 9.79 -11.37
C PRO A 185 10.11 11.22 -11.85
N THR A 186 10.27 12.14 -10.91
CA THR A 186 10.65 13.52 -11.27
C THR A 186 12.06 13.56 -11.82
N ALA A 187 12.38 14.59 -12.62
CA ALA A 187 13.74 14.80 -13.11
C ALA A 187 14.78 14.86 -11.97
N ASN A 188 14.39 15.41 -10.81
CA ASN A 188 15.26 15.46 -9.64
C ASN A 188 15.51 14.07 -9.04
N MET A 189 14.50 13.19 -9.00
CA MET A 189 14.66 11.80 -8.56
C MET A 189 15.65 11.07 -9.47
N VAL A 190 15.45 11.15 -10.79
CA VAL A 190 16.35 10.53 -11.78
C VAL A 190 17.79 11.03 -11.63
N ARG A 191 17.99 12.34 -11.46
CA ARG A 191 19.33 12.91 -11.27
C ARG A 191 19.97 12.52 -9.94
N SER A 192 19.20 12.46 -8.85
CA SER A 192 19.74 12.23 -7.50
C SER A 192 20.00 10.75 -7.21
N ARG A 193 19.21 9.86 -7.79
CA ARG A 193 19.28 8.39 -7.60
C ARG A 193 19.08 7.67 -8.94
N PRO A 194 20.00 7.86 -9.90
CA PRO A 194 19.88 7.26 -11.23
C PRO A 194 19.89 5.73 -11.17
N ASP A 195 20.60 5.15 -10.21
CA ASP A 195 20.64 3.72 -9.91
C ASP A 195 19.24 3.11 -9.70
N MET A 196 18.31 3.87 -9.12
CA MET A 196 16.95 3.43 -8.87
C MET A 196 15.96 3.89 -9.94
N TYR A 197 16.09 5.13 -10.44
CA TYR A 197 15.02 5.78 -11.21
C TYR A 197 15.29 5.91 -12.71
N ALA A 198 16.53 5.75 -13.19
CA ALA A 198 16.84 5.96 -14.61
C ALA A 198 16.06 5.02 -15.53
N GLN A 199 15.91 3.74 -15.12
CA GLN A 199 15.12 2.74 -15.86
C GLN A 199 13.63 3.11 -15.98
N TYR A 200 13.11 3.95 -15.09
CA TYR A 200 11.71 4.37 -15.06
C TYR A 200 11.50 5.79 -15.61
N ALA A 201 12.50 6.40 -16.26
CA ALA A 201 12.40 7.77 -16.75
C ALA A 201 11.26 7.96 -17.77
N GLY A 202 10.90 6.91 -18.51
CA GLY A 202 9.75 6.88 -19.43
C GLY A 202 8.38 6.70 -18.74
N GLY A 203 8.37 6.52 -17.42
CA GLY A 203 7.18 6.26 -16.63
C GLY A 203 6.77 4.79 -16.61
N LEU A 204 5.82 4.50 -15.71
CA LEU A 204 5.13 3.23 -15.57
C LEU A 204 3.64 3.45 -15.82
N PRO A 205 2.99 2.57 -16.61
CA PRO A 205 1.54 2.60 -16.73
C PRO A 205 0.87 2.25 -15.40
N GLY A 206 -0.43 2.52 -15.29
CA GLY A 206 -1.22 2.03 -14.16
C GLY A 206 -1.24 0.50 -14.12
N GLY A 207 -1.13 -0.08 -12.93
CA GLY A 207 -1.17 -1.53 -12.75
C GLY A 207 -0.61 -1.99 -11.42
N LEU A 208 -0.54 -3.31 -11.24
CA LEU A 208 -0.11 -3.97 -9.99
C LEU A 208 1.37 -3.73 -9.65
N GLU A 209 2.19 -3.34 -10.62
CA GLU A 209 3.62 -3.02 -10.42
C GLU A 209 3.86 -1.51 -10.20
N ASN A 210 2.81 -0.69 -10.27
CA ASN A 210 2.95 0.75 -10.17
C ASN A 210 3.10 1.19 -8.70
N PRO A 211 4.12 1.99 -8.35
CA PRO A 211 4.35 2.40 -6.95
C PRO A 211 3.25 3.31 -6.38
N LEU A 212 2.37 3.87 -7.22
CA LEU A 212 1.20 4.63 -6.78
C LEU A 212 -0.01 3.74 -6.42
N GLY A 213 0.05 2.44 -6.70
CA GLY A 213 -1.00 1.48 -6.36
C GLY A 213 -2.32 1.74 -7.09
N ALA A 214 -3.42 1.33 -6.46
CA ALA A 214 -4.75 1.26 -7.09
C ALA A 214 -5.44 2.62 -7.25
N ARG A 215 -5.18 3.59 -6.37
CA ARG A 215 -5.80 4.93 -6.35
C ARG A 215 -4.79 6.01 -6.02
N ALA A 216 -4.99 7.21 -6.58
CA ALA A 216 -4.28 8.41 -6.16
C ALA A 216 -5.20 9.64 -6.11
N LEU A 217 -5.02 10.43 -5.06
CA LEU A 217 -5.59 11.75 -4.86
C LEU A 217 -4.48 12.80 -5.07
N TYR A 218 -4.71 13.72 -5.99
CA TYR A 218 -3.73 14.73 -6.39
C TYR A 218 -4.06 16.05 -5.71
N LEU A 219 -3.08 16.57 -4.97
CA LEU A 219 -3.25 17.76 -4.17
C LEU A 219 -2.91 19.02 -4.97
N TYR A 220 -3.83 19.98 -4.94
CA TYR A 220 -3.72 21.25 -5.62
C TYR A 220 -3.71 22.40 -4.61
N ARG A 221 -3.02 23.49 -4.96
CA ARG A 221 -3.00 24.74 -4.20
C ARG A 221 -3.04 25.91 -5.18
N GLY A 222 -3.99 26.83 -5.00
CA GLY A 222 -4.17 27.98 -5.90
C GLY A 222 -4.38 27.56 -7.37
N GLY A 223 -5.09 26.45 -7.61
CA GLY A 223 -5.34 25.91 -8.95
C GLY A 223 -4.17 25.17 -9.61
N ARG A 224 -3.02 25.02 -8.93
CA ARG A 224 -1.84 24.33 -9.46
C ARG A 224 -1.60 23.00 -8.75
N ASP A 225 -1.17 21.97 -9.49
CA ASP A 225 -0.72 20.70 -8.93
C ASP A 225 0.54 20.93 -8.08
N THR A 226 0.51 20.44 -6.85
CA THR A 226 1.60 20.60 -5.87
C THR A 226 2.68 19.54 -5.99
N MET A 227 2.51 18.58 -6.89
CA MET A 227 3.30 17.36 -6.95
C MET A 227 3.17 16.44 -5.72
N PHE A 228 2.26 16.76 -4.79
CA PHE A 228 1.91 15.95 -3.63
C PHE A 228 0.72 15.03 -3.90
N ARG A 229 0.77 13.79 -3.38
CA ARG A 229 -0.26 12.77 -3.59
C ARG A 229 -0.53 11.98 -2.31
N ILE A 230 -1.79 11.61 -2.12
CA ILE A 230 -2.15 10.47 -1.24
C ILE A 230 -2.48 9.33 -2.19
N HIS A 231 -1.83 8.18 -2.01
CA HIS A 231 -1.98 7.09 -2.96
C HIS A 231 -1.83 5.71 -2.31
N GLY A 232 -2.25 4.67 -3.02
CA GLY A 232 -2.03 3.27 -2.61
C GLY A 232 -0.56 2.87 -2.71
N THR A 233 -0.23 1.64 -2.37
CA THR A 233 1.14 1.13 -2.55
C THR A 233 1.16 -0.36 -2.78
N ILE A 234 2.22 -0.81 -3.45
CA ILE A 234 2.55 -2.23 -3.62
C ILE A 234 3.48 -2.72 -2.51
N GLN A 235 4.02 -1.81 -1.69
CA GLN A 235 4.93 -2.11 -0.58
C GLN A 235 4.17 -2.01 0.75
N ASN A 236 3.32 -3.01 1.01
CA ASN A 236 2.44 -3.06 2.19
C ASN A 236 3.22 -2.92 3.51
N GLU A 237 4.45 -3.43 3.55
CA GLU A 237 5.34 -3.39 4.71
C GLU A 237 5.70 -1.95 5.09
N SER A 238 5.70 -1.02 4.13
CA SER A 238 6.08 0.38 4.35
C SER A 238 5.06 1.18 5.18
N ILE A 239 3.81 0.73 5.26
CA ILE A 239 2.75 1.44 5.99
C ILE A 239 3.10 1.55 7.47
N GLY A 240 2.85 2.71 8.09
CA GLY A 240 3.25 2.95 9.48
C GLY A 240 4.74 3.29 9.67
N HIS A 241 5.51 3.46 8.59
CA HIS A 241 6.94 3.84 8.64
C HIS A 241 7.25 5.12 7.86
N ALA A 242 8.40 5.73 8.17
CA ALA A 242 8.99 6.77 7.34
C ALA A 242 9.73 6.12 6.16
N THR A 243 9.61 6.71 4.96
CA THR A 243 10.23 6.18 3.74
C THR A 243 11.13 7.23 3.08
N SER A 244 12.08 6.79 2.25
CA SER A 244 13.08 7.66 1.63
C SER A 244 12.54 8.50 0.46
N ALA A 245 11.37 8.15 -0.07
CA ALA A 245 10.77 8.78 -1.25
C ALA A 245 9.23 8.66 -1.24
N GLY A 246 8.56 9.60 -1.89
CA GLY A 246 7.11 9.61 -2.04
C GLY A 246 6.39 10.54 -1.05
N CYS A 247 5.09 10.70 -1.27
CA CYS A 247 4.25 11.57 -0.46
C CYS A 247 3.61 10.78 0.69
N ILE A 248 2.32 10.45 0.59
CA ILE A 248 1.57 9.68 1.59
C ILE A 248 1.08 8.39 0.95
N ARG A 249 1.45 7.25 1.53
CA ARG A 249 1.09 5.91 1.03
C ARG A 249 0.10 5.25 1.97
N LEU A 250 -0.89 4.58 1.40
CA LEU A 250 -1.91 3.76 2.06
C LEU A 250 -1.81 2.32 1.54
N PHE A 251 -2.34 1.35 2.28
CA PHE A 251 -2.70 0.07 1.68
C PHE A 251 -3.65 0.31 0.50
N ASN A 252 -3.63 -0.54 -0.52
CA ASN A 252 -4.51 -0.33 -1.68
C ASN A 252 -6.00 -0.36 -1.30
N GLN A 253 -6.39 -1.24 -0.39
CA GLN A 253 -7.75 -1.34 0.15
C GLN A 253 -8.18 -0.04 0.83
N ASP A 254 -7.29 0.57 1.60
CA ASP A 254 -7.54 1.88 2.25
C ASP A 254 -7.57 3.03 1.25
N ALA A 255 -6.69 3.01 0.24
CA ALA A 255 -6.69 3.99 -0.83
C ALA A 255 -7.98 3.90 -1.68
N MET A 256 -8.51 2.70 -1.87
CA MET A 256 -9.79 2.44 -2.53
C MET A 256 -10.98 2.93 -1.71
N GLN A 257 -10.97 2.69 -0.39
CA GLN A 257 -12.05 3.17 0.47
C GLN A 257 -12.04 4.70 0.61
N LEU A 258 -10.86 5.33 0.65
CA LEU A 258 -10.72 6.79 0.72
C LEU A 258 -11.10 7.51 -0.60
N TYR A 259 -11.07 6.78 -1.73
CA TYR A 259 -11.38 7.30 -3.05
C TYR A 259 -12.88 7.41 -3.25
#